data_AF-A0A261R4V9-F1
#
_entry.id   AF-A0A261R4V9-F1
#
_cell.length_a   1.000
_cell.length_b   1.000
_cell.length_c   1.000
_cell.angle_alpha   90.00
_cell.angle_beta   90.00
_cell.angle_gamma   90.00
#
_symmetry.space_group_name_H-M   'P 1'
#
loop_
_entity.id
_entity.type
_entity.pdbx_description
1 polymer ?
#
loop_
_entity_poly.entity_id
_entity_poly.type
_entity_poly.pdbx_seq_one_letter_code
_entity_poly.pdbx_strand_id
1 'polypeptide(L)' 'MSVVREDTAIQQTLEAAARNAFENRMVCALETGNRAQARLVYAEAQDALTEDSLAYLRAVAQDDYRVDVCYG' A
#
# COMPACT_ATOMS: atom_id res chain seq x y z
N MET A 1 -24.89 11.98 -22.68
CA MET A 1 -24.54 12.26 -21.27
C MET A 1 -23.80 11.03 -20.75
N SER A 2 -22.52 10.93 -21.07
CA SER A 2 -21.75 9.68 -20.95
C SER A 2 -20.32 9.98 -20.48
N VAL A 3 -20.18 10.64 -19.33
CA VAL A 3 -18.87 11.02 -18.74
C VAL A 3 -18.50 10.18 -17.52
N VAL A 4 -19.31 9.18 -17.16
CA VAL A 4 -19.12 8.43 -15.91
C VAL A 4 -18.07 7.30 -16.01
N ARG A 5 -17.66 6.90 -17.23
CA ARG A 5 -16.72 5.77 -17.42
C ARG A 5 -15.24 6.15 -17.36
N GLU A 6 -14.87 7.38 -17.70
CA GLU A 6 -13.47 7.83 -17.68
C GLU A 6 -13.00 8.15 -16.25
N ASP A 7 -13.90 8.68 -15.41
CA ASP A 7 -13.61 9.05 -14.02
C ASP A 7 -13.24 7.83 -13.15
N THR A 8 -13.91 6.69 -13.37
CA THR A 8 -13.64 5.45 -12.62
C THR A 8 -12.30 4.81 -12.99
N ALA A 9 -11.90 4.87 -14.27
CA ALA A 9 -10.63 4.30 -14.73
C ALA A 9 -9.42 5.13 -14.26
N ILE A 10 -9.57 6.46 -14.20
CA ILE A 10 -8.54 7.35 -13.68
C ILE A 10 -8.38 7.13 -12.17
N GLN A 11 -9.50 6.99 -11.44
CA GLN A 11 -9.45 6.73 -10.01
C GLN A 11 -8.81 5.37 -9.68
N GLN A 12 -9.11 4.33 -10.46
CA GLN A 12 -8.49 3.01 -10.30
C GLN A 12 -6.99 3.00 -10.62
N THR A 13 -6.56 3.74 -11.63
CA THR A 13 -5.13 3.84 -11.97
C THR A 13 -4.35 4.65 -10.93
N LEU A 14 -4.96 5.70 -10.36
CA LEU A 14 -4.37 6.48 -9.28
C LEU A 14 -4.18 5.64 -8.00
N GLU A 15 -5.20 4.86 -7.63
CA GLU A 15 -5.12 3.97 -6.46
C GLU A 15 -4.08 2.87 -6.67
N ALA A 16 -4.02 2.27 -7.86
CA ALA A 16 -3.00 1.27 -8.20
C ALA A 16 -1.58 1.86 -8.18
N ALA A 17 -1.41 3.10 -8.65
CA ALA A 17 -0.13 3.80 -8.62
C ALA A 17 0.30 4.15 -7.19
N ALA A 18 -0.64 4.64 -6.37
CA ALA A 18 -0.39 4.92 -4.96
C ALA A 18 -0.02 3.63 -4.22
N ARG A 19 -0.79 2.56 -4.39
CA ARG A 19 -0.50 1.24 -3.81
C ARG A 19 0.89 0.74 -4.20
N ASN A 20 1.28 0.86 -5.47
CA ASN A 20 2.60 0.44 -5.94
C ASN A 20 3.73 1.27 -5.31
N ALA A 21 3.53 2.59 -5.16
CA ALA A 21 4.50 3.45 -4.48
C ALA A 21 4.68 3.07 -3.00
N PHE A 22 3.57 2.81 -2.28
CA PHE A 22 3.62 2.35 -0.89
C PHE A 22 4.24 0.95 -0.76
N GLU A 23 3.91 0.03 -1.67
CA GLU A 23 4.52 -1.30 -1.75
C GLU A 23 6.03 -1.19 -1.88
N ASN A 24 6.54 -0.42 -2.85
CA ASN A 24 7.96 -0.26 -3.09
C ASN A 24 8.69 0.33 -1.87
N ARG A 25 8.13 1.38 -1.25
CA ARG A 25 8.71 1.97 -0.03
C ARG A 25 8.72 0.99 1.13
N MET A 26 7.66 0.19 1.29
CA MET A 26 7.56 -0.79 2.36
C MET A 26 8.54 -1.96 2.13
N VAL A 27 8.61 -2.49 0.91
CA VAL A 27 9.56 -3.53 0.51
C VAL A 27 10.99 -3.07 0.75
N CYS A 28 11.35 -1.86 0.31
CA CYS A 28 12.68 -1.29 0.54
C CYS A 28 13.02 -1.17 2.05
N ALA A 29 12.05 -0.77 2.88
CA ALA A 29 12.22 -0.77 4.33
C ALA A 29 12.38 -2.19 4.92
N LEU A 30 11.67 -3.18 4.39
CA LEU A 30 11.75 -4.57 4.83
C LEU A 30 13.07 -5.24 4.40
N GLU A 31 13.54 -4.99 3.18
CA GLU A 31 14.83 -5.47 2.66
C GLU A 31 16.02 -4.93 3.46
N THR A 32 15.92 -3.69 3.92
CA THR A 32 16.92 -3.07 4.81
C THR A 32 16.80 -3.53 6.27
N GLY A 33 15.82 -4.38 6.59
CA GLY A 33 15.53 -4.86 7.94
C GLY A 33 14.89 -3.80 8.84
N ASN A 34 14.50 -2.65 8.29
CA ASN A 34 13.95 -1.52 9.03
C ASN A 34 12.43 -1.64 9.20
N ARG A 35 12.03 -2.53 10.12
CA ARG A 35 10.62 -2.80 10.44
C ARG A 35 9.85 -1.55 10.90
N ALA A 36 10.53 -0.60 11.54
CA ALA A 36 9.92 0.66 11.97
C ALA A 36 9.51 1.51 10.77
N GLN A 37 10.36 1.61 9.75
CA GLN A 37 10.01 2.29 8.50
C GLN A 37 8.88 1.58 7.75
N ALA A 38 8.87 0.24 7.70
CA ALA A 38 7.78 -0.50 7.07
C ALA A 38 6.42 -0.20 7.72
N ARG A 39 6.38 -0.07 9.06
CA ARG A 39 5.18 0.35 9.81
C ARG A 39 4.77 1.79 9.54
N LEU A 40 5.73 2.71 9.45
CA LEU A 40 5.45 4.10 9.09
C LEU A 40 4.84 4.21 7.69
N VAL A 41 5.41 3.50 6.71
CA VAL A 41 4.87 3.45 5.35
C VAL A 41 3.46 2.85 5.35
N TYR A 42 3.20 1.82 6.15
CA TYR A 42 1.87 1.25 6.29
C TYR A 42 0.87 2.23 6.92
N ALA A 43 1.27 3.00 7.94
CA ALA A 43 0.45 4.04 8.54
C ALA A 43 0.15 5.19 7.57
N GLU A 44 1.14 5.63 6.78
CA GLU A 44 0.91 6.61 5.70
C GLU A 44 -0.05 6.06 4.65
N ALA A 45 0.07 4.78 4.30
CA ALA A 45 -0.85 4.12 3.39
C ALA A 45 -2.28 4.06 3.94
N GLN A 46 -2.49 4.01 5.27
CA GLN A 46 -3.83 3.98 5.87
C GLN A 46 -4.61 5.28 5.64
N ASP A 47 -3.91 6.41 5.55
CA ASP A 47 -4.53 7.72 5.29
C ASP A 47 -4.83 7.93 3.80
N ALA A 48 -4.09 7.24 2.92
CA ALA A 48 -4.10 7.46 1.47
C ALA A 48 -4.79 6.36 0.65
N LEU A 49 -4.92 5.13 1.17
CA LEU A 49 -5.42 3.97 0.46
C LEU A 49 -6.70 3.39 1.07
N THR A 50 -7.41 2.62 0.25
CA THR A 50 -8.57 1.83 0.66
C THR A 50 -8.16 0.61 1.48
N GLU A 51 -9.11 0.05 2.24
CA GLU A 51 -8.91 -1.16 3.05
C GLU A 51 -8.42 -2.35 2.22
N ASP A 52 -8.86 -2.48 0.97
CA ASP A 52 -8.41 -3.53 0.04
C ASP A 52 -6.92 -3.40 -0.30
N SER A 53 -6.49 -2.18 -0.64
CA SER A 53 -5.09 -1.86 -0.90
C SER A 53 -4.21 -2.05 0.35
N LEU A 54 -4.73 -1.76 1.54
CA LEU A 54 -4.05 -2.03 2.81
C LEU A 54 -3.93 -3.52 3.12
N ALA A 55 -4.96 -4.30 2.82
CA ALA A 55 -4.92 -5.76 2.97
C ALA A 55 -3.87 -6.36 2.05
N TYR A 56 -3.76 -5.86 0.81
CA TYR A 56 -2.71 -6.25 -0.12
C TYR A 56 -1.31 -5.92 0.41
N LEU A 57 -1.07 -4.69 0.91
CA LEU A 57 0.22 -4.32 1.50
C LEU A 57 0.55 -5.21 2.72
N ARG A 58 -0.42 -5.50 3.58
CA ARG A 58 -0.22 -6.40 4.71
C ARG A 58 0.21 -7.80 4.24
N ALA A 59 -0.45 -8.32 3.20
CA ALA A 59 -0.11 -9.64 2.63
C ALA A 59 1.33 -9.66 2.12
N VAL A 60 1.78 -8.61 1.41
CA VAL A 60 3.17 -8.49 0.94
C VAL A 60 4.17 -8.49 2.11
N ALA A 61 3.93 -7.69 3.15
CA ALA A 61 4.81 -7.66 4.33
C ALA A 61 4.87 -9.01 5.06
N GLN A 62 3.74 -9.72 5.12
CA GLN A 62 3.63 -10.96 5.88
C GLN A 62 4.14 -12.19 5.11
N ASP A 63 3.86 -12.29 3.82
CA ASP A 63 4.24 -13.43 2.98
C ASP A 63 5.75 -13.44 2.70
N ASP A 64 6.28 -12.29 2.26
CA ASP A 64 7.65 -12.17 1.78
C ASP A 64 8.65 -11.95 2.94
N TYR A 65 8.25 -11.16 3.95
CA TYR A 65 9.14 -10.73 5.04
C TYR A 65 8.73 -11.22 6.44
N ARG A 66 7.57 -11.87 6.60
CA ARG A 66 7.00 -12.29 7.90
C ARG A 66 6.94 -11.16 8.94
N VAL A 67 6.70 -9.93 8.49
CA VAL A 67 6.57 -8.76 9.38
C VAL A 67 5.10 -8.42 9.56
N ASP A 68 4.65 -8.38 10.82
CA ASP A 68 3.34 -7.80 11.15
C ASP A 68 3.48 -6.28 11.23
N VAL A 69 2.86 -5.60 10.25
CA VAL A 69 2.81 -4.14 10.13
C VAL A 69 1.54 -3.54 10.75
N CYS A 70 0.61 -4.37 11.22
CA CYS A 70 -0.67 -3.94 11.80
C CYS A 70 -0.56 -3.55 13.29
N TYR A 71 0.42 -4.07 14.02
CA TYR A 71 0.65 -3.72 15.42
C TYR A 71 1.91 -2.86 15.60
N GLY A 72 1.67 -1.59 15.95
CA GLY A 72 2.67 -0.64 16.46
C GLY A 72 2.94 -0.86 17.94
#